data_AF-X1CHN3-F1
#
_entry.id   AF-X1CHN3-F1
#
_cell.length_a   1.000
_cell.length_b   1.000
_cell.length_c   1.000
_cell.angle_alpha   90.00
_cell.angle_beta   90.00
_cell.angle_gamma   90.00
#
_symmetry.space_group_name_H-M   'P 1'
#
loop_
_entity.id
_entity.type
_entity.pdbx_description
1 polymer ?
#
loop_
_entity_poly.entity_id
_entity_poly.type
_entity_poly.pdbx_seq_one_letter_code
_entity_poly.pdbx_strand_id
1 'polypeptide(L)'
;ALETQKIANALEGWLMQLKPNEPVWAECSVPESADGCGMVEAPRGALGHWVRIKNHKIENYQCVVPTTWNVSPRDDKGIRGPIEEALIGTPVADADNPIEILRVVRSFDPCLACAVHLIKPNGQIKKFRVV
;
A
#
# COMPACT_ATOMS: atom_id res chain seq x y z
N ALA A 1 -17.96 -0.01 -1.73
CA ALA A 1 -19.27 -0.27 -2.37
C ALA A 1 -19.32 0.23 -3.81
N LEU A 2 -19.25 1.55 -4.06
CA LEU A 2 -19.29 2.08 -5.43
C LEU A 2 -18.10 1.63 -6.29
N GLU A 3 -16.88 1.63 -5.75
CA GLU A 3 -15.70 1.12 -6.45
C GLU A 3 -15.83 -0.37 -6.79
N THR A 4 -16.31 -1.18 -5.85
CA THR A 4 -16.62 -2.60 -6.08
C THR A 4 -17.56 -2.79 -7.27
N GLN A 5 -18.64 -1.98 -7.35
CA GLN A 5 -19.56 -2.02 -8.49
C GLN A 5 -18.87 -1.61 -9.79
N LYS A 6 -18.04 -0.56 -9.78
CA LYS A 6 -17.28 -0.13 -10.96
C LYS A 6 -16.37 -1.24 -11.49
N ILE A 7 -15.62 -1.89 -10.60
CA ILE A 7 -14.74 -3.01 -10.96
C ILE A 7 -15.58 -4.17 -11.49
N ALA A 8 -16.67 -4.55 -10.81
CA ALA A 8 -17.55 -5.63 -11.24
C ALA A 8 -18.10 -5.40 -12.66
N ASN A 9 -18.53 -4.17 -12.97
CA ASN A 9 -19.00 -3.80 -14.31
C ASN A 9 -17.89 -3.85 -15.37
N ALA A 10 -16.63 -3.59 -15.01
CA ALA A 10 -15.50 -3.65 -15.92
C ALA A 10 -15.06 -5.10 -16.24
N LEU A 11 -15.30 -6.05 -15.33
CA LEU A 11 -14.86 -7.45 -15.48
C LEU A 11 -15.38 -8.10 -16.76
N GLU A 12 -16.64 -7.86 -17.13
CA GLU A 12 -17.21 -8.42 -18.37
C GLU A 12 -16.46 -7.91 -19.60
N GLY A 13 -16.16 -6.61 -19.65
CA GLY A 13 -15.39 -6.01 -20.73
C GLY A 13 -13.98 -6.60 -20.85
N TRP A 14 -13.29 -6.80 -19.72
CA TRP A 14 -11.96 -7.43 -19.72
C TRP A 14 -12.02 -8.90 -20.12
N LEU A 15 -13.04 -9.63 -19.68
CA LEU A 15 -13.25 -11.02 -20.08
C LEU A 15 -13.42 -11.14 -21.60
N MET A 16 -14.18 -10.23 -22.22
CA MET A 16 -14.39 -10.21 -23.67
C MET A 16 -13.16 -9.77 -24.48
N GLN A 17 -12.19 -9.09 -23.86
CA GLN A 17 -10.91 -8.73 -24.48
C GLN A 17 -9.87 -9.84 -24.40
N LEU A 18 -10.07 -10.83 -23.52
CA LEU A 18 -9.15 -11.95 -23.36
C LEU A 18 -9.08 -12.76 -24.67
N LYS A 19 -7.86 -12.96 -25.17
CA LYS A 19 -7.60 -13.82 -26.33
C LYS A 19 -7.03 -15.15 -25.84
N PRO A 20 -7.81 -16.25 -25.87
CA PRO A 20 -7.33 -17.55 -25.43
C PRO A 20 -6.12 -18.01 -26.25
N ASN A 21 -5.19 -18.69 -25.61
CA ASN A 21 -4.00 -19.31 -26.23
C ASN A 21 -2.98 -18.33 -26.83
N GLU A 22 -3.16 -17.02 -26.70
CA GLU A 22 -2.13 -16.04 -27.03
C GLU A 22 -1.02 -16.03 -25.96
N PRO A 23 0.23 -15.68 -26.30
CA PRO A 23 1.30 -15.53 -25.33
C PRO A 23 0.99 -14.46 -24.28
N VAL A 24 1.11 -14.81 -23.00
CA VAL A 24 0.90 -13.91 -21.85
C VAL A 24 2.20 -13.52 -21.13
N TRP A 25 3.33 -13.97 -21.64
CA TRP A 25 4.65 -13.79 -21.05
C TRP A 25 5.65 -13.47 -22.15
N ALA A 26 6.55 -12.53 -21.85
CA ALA A 26 7.70 -12.21 -22.68
C ALA A 26 8.98 -12.59 -21.92
N GLU A 27 9.95 -13.14 -22.65
CA GLU A 27 11.24 -13.48 -22.08
C GLU A 27 11.95 -12.22 -21.57
N CYS A 28 12.46 -12.27 -20.35
CA CYS A 28 13.22 -11.18 -19.76
C CYS A 28 14.45 -11.72 -19.03
N SER A 29 15.60 -11.07 -19.26
CA SER A 29 16.83 -11.33 -18.53
C SER A 29 17.00 -10.30 -17.41
N VAL A 30 17.47 -10.74 -16.24
CA VAL A 30 17.80 -9.80 -15.15
C VAL A 30 18.98 -8.93 -15.58
N PRO A 31 18.82 -7.59 -15.66
CA PRO A 31 19.88 -6.71 -16.12
C PRO A 31 21.05 -6.71 -15.12
N GLU A 32 22.27 -6.42 -15.61
CA GLU A 32 23.43 -6.24 -14.73
C GLU A 32 23.23 -5.06 -13.78
N SER A 33 22.66 -3.95 -14.26
CA SER A 33 22.31 -2.76 -13.49
C SER A 33 21.05 -2.09 -14.05
N ALA A 34 20.08 -1.74 -13.21
CA ALA A 34 18.87 -1.02 -13.60
C ALA A 34 18.13 -0.39 -12.41
N ASP A 35 17.30 0.61 -12.68
CA ASP A 35 16.29 1.16 -11.76
C ASP A 35 14.89 0.97 -12.36
N GLY A 36 13.88 0.70 -11.53
CA GLY A 36 12.50 0.57 -11.97
C GLY A 36 11.49 0.92 -10.88
N CYS A 37 10.30 1.35 -11.30
CA CYS A 37 9.16 1.55 -10.42
C CYS A 37 7.88 0.93 -11.00
N GLY A 38 7.02 0.46 -10.12
CA GLY A 38 5.68 -0.02 -10.44
C GLY A 38 4.68 0.63 -9.49
N MET A 39 3.66 1.27 -10.04
CA MET A 39 2.62 1.97 -9.29
C MET A 39 1.25 1.48 -9.71
N VAL A 40 0.40 1.18 -8.72
CA VAL A 40 -0.98 0.73 -8.91
C VAL A 40 -1.86 1.28 -7.79
N GLU A 41 -3.17 1.27 -8.02
CA GLU A 41 -4.14 1.44 -6.93
C GLU A 41 -4.50 0.06 -6.37
N ALA A 42 -4.09 -0.20 -5.13
CA ALA A 42 -4.58 -1.33 -4.37
C ALA A 42 -5.95 -0.98 -3.76
N PRO A 43 -6.73 -1.96 -3.25
CA PRO A 43 -8.07 -1.69 -2.71
C PRO A 43 -8.11 -0.67 -1.54
N ARG A 44 -6.97 -0.38 -0.92
CA ARG A 44 -6.82 0.55 0.20
C ARG A 44 -6.19 1.90 -0.19
N GLY A 45 -5.91 2.10 -1.48
CA GLY A 45 -5.29 3.30 -2.06
C GLY A 45 -3.97 3.04 -2.79
N ALA A 46 -3.17 4.09 -2.94
CA ALA A 46 -1.96 4.10 -3.75
C ALA A 46 -0.86 3.16 -3.23
N LEU A 47 -0.32 2.33 -4.14
CA LEU A 47 0.78 1.41 -3.90
C LEU A 47 1.92 1.68 -4.89
N GLY A 48 3.12 1.91 -4.36
CA GLY A 48 4.33 2.05 -5.15
C GLY A 48 5.41 1.07 -4.71
N HIS A 49 6.06 0.43 -5.68
CA HIS A 49 7.26 -0.39 -5.50
C HIS A 49 8.39 0.20 -6.34
N TRP A 50 9.57 0.33 -5.73
CA TRP A 50 10.79 0.81 -6.38
C TRP A 50 11.90 -0.22 -6.21
N VAL A 51 12.60 -0.54 -7.29
CA VAL A 51 13.67 -1.54 -7.31
C VAL A 51 14.92 -0.96 -7.96
N ARG A 52 16.07 -1.23 -7.35
CA ARG A 52 17.39 -1.05 -7.93
C ARG A 52 18.09 -2.40 -8.04
N ILE A 53 18.58 -2.71 -9.22
CA ILE A 53 19.31 -3.93 -9.56
C ILE A 53 20.78 -3.58 -9.78
N LYS A 54 21.69 -4.41 -9.26
CA LYS A 54 23.14 -4.35 -9.49
C LYS A 54 23.75 -5.74 -9.39
N ASN A 55 24.70 -6.06 -10.27
CA ASN A 55 25.32 -7.39 -10.39
C ASN A 55 24.27 -8.51 -10.49
N HIS A 56 23.23 -8.30 -11.31
CA HIS A 56 22.08 -9.21 -11.47
C HIS A 56 21.31 -9.53 -10.18
N LYS A 57 21.42 -8.69 -9.14
CA LYS A 57 20.74 -8.85 -7.85
C LYS A 57 20.02 -7.57 -7.45
N ILE A 58 19.00 -7.68 -6.61
CA ILE A 58 18.35 -6.52 -5.99
C ILE A 58 19.35 -5.87 -5.03
N GLU A 59 19.80 -4.67 -5.35
CA GLU A 59 20.62 -3.83 -4.47
C GLU A 59 19.74 -3.14 -3.42
N ASN A 60 18.59 -2.62 -3.85
CA ASN A 60 17.60 -1.98 -2.98
C ASN A 60 16.19 -2.25 -3.49
N TYR A 61 15.24 -2.42 -2.56
CA TYR A 61 13.82 -2.52 -2.84
C TYR A 61 13.06 -1.72 -1.80
N GLN A 62 12.21 -0.81 -2.24
CA GLN A 62 11.41 0.06 -1.36
C GLN A 62 9.94 -0.03 -1.77
N CYS A 63 9.07 -0.02 -0.76
CA CYS A 63 7.64 0.02 -0.98
C CYS A 63 7.06 1.20 -0.20
N VAL A 64 6.13 1.91 -0.81
CA VAL A 64 5.24 2.82 -0.09
C VAL A 64 3.83 2.32 -0.36
N VAL A 65 3.21 1.75 0.67
CA VAL A 65 1.95 1.00 0.53
C VAL A 65 0.77 1.83 1.03
N PRO A 66 -0.49 1.47 0.69
CA PRO A 66 -1.64 2.35 0.94
C PRO A 66 -1.82 2.69 2.42
N THR A 67 -1.75 1.68 3.29
CA THR A 67 -1.91 1.87 4.74
C THR A 67 -0.72 2.64 5.36
N THR A 68 0.46 2.67 4.72
CA THR A 68 1.57 3.55 5.16
C THR A 68 1.17 5.02 5.08
N TRP A 69 0.44 5.42 4.04
CA TRP A 69 -0.11 6.78 3.94
C TRP A 69 -1.17 7.04 5.01
N ASN A 70 -2.16 6.16 5.13
CA ASN A 70 -3.32 6.38 6.00
C ASN A 70 -2.96 6.35 7.50
N VAL A 71 -2.05 5.47 7.90
CA VAL A 71 -1.59 5.29 9.30
C VAL A 71 -0.23 5.95 9.51
N SER A 72 0.13 6.95 8.68
CA SER A 72 1.37 7.69 8.90
C SER A 72 1.33 8.35 10.29
N PRO A 73 2.43 8.29 11.07
CA PRO A 73 2.57 9.12 12.25
C PRO A 73 2.71 10.58 11.85
N ARG A 74 2.87 11.46 12.85
CA ARG A 74 3.23 12.84 12.60
C ARG A 74 4.55 12.97 11.85
N ASP A 75 4.59 13.90 10.91
CA ASP A 75 5.81 14.25 10.20
C ASP A 75 6.75 15.12 11.06
N ASP A 76 7.91 15.47 10.51
CA ASP A 76 8.93 16.31 11.17
C ASP A 76 8.43 17.72 11.53
N LYS A 77 7.30 18.16 10.97
CA LYS A 77 6.63 19.44 11.28
C LYS A 77 5.50 19.27 12.29
N GLY A 78 5.27 18.05 12.79
CA GLY A 78 4.21 17.71 13.72
C GLY A 78 2.82 17.57 13.09
N ILE A 79 2.73 17.50 11.76
CA ILE A 79 1.46 17.38 11.04
C ILE A 79 0.95 15.95 11.18
N ARG A 80 -0.31 15.79 11.61
CA ARG A 80 -0.97 14.49 11.80
C ARG A 80 -1.16 13.75 10.47
N GLY A 81 -1.05 12.43 10.52
CA GLY A 81 -1.45 11.57 9.40
C GLY A 81 -2.98 11.52 9.21
N PRO A 82 -3.46 10.95 8.09
CA PRO A 82 -4.88 10.99 7.74
C PRO A 82 -5.82 10.41 8.80
N ILE A 83 -5.50 9.24 9.37
CA ILE A 83 -6.33 8.63 10.42
C ILE A 83 -6.23 9.42 11.74
N GLU A 84 -5.05 9.90 12.11
CA GLU A 84 -4.89 10.75 13.30
C GLU A 84 -5.75 12.02 13.19
N GLU A 85 -5.77 12.66 12.02
CA GLU A 85 -6.55 13.88 11.79
C GLU A 85 -8.05 13.58 11.71
N ALA A 86 -8.45 12.48 11.08
CA ALA A 86 -9.86 12.07 10.99
C ALA A 86 -10.50 11.76 12.35
N LEU A 87 -9.69 11.38 13.35
CA LEU A 87 -10.18 11.14 14.71
C LEU A 87 -10.52 12.43 15.47
N ILE A 88 -9.97 13.57 15.05
CA ILE A 88 -10.14 14.84 15.75
C ILE A 88 -11.60 15.30 15.64
N GLY A 89 -12.22 15.56 16.79
CA GLY A 89 -13.62 15.97 16.87
C GLY A 89 -14.62 14.83 16.69
N THR A 90 -14.17 13.57 16.60
CA THR A 90 -15.09 12.42 16.61
C THR A 90 -15.85 12.39 17.95
N PRO A 91 -17.19 12.42 17.94
CA PRO A 91 -17.97 12.34 19.16
C PRO A 91 -17.82 10.95 19.79
N VAL A 92 -17.63 10.91 21.11
CA VAL A 92 -17.56 9.68 21.89
C VAL A 92 -18.66 9.73 22.93
N ALA A 93 -19.68 8.89 22.78
CA ALA A 93 -20.84 8.89 23.68
C ALA A 93 -20.54 8.18 25.01
N ASP A 94 -19.73 7.12 24.97
CA ASP A 94 -19.29 6.35 26.13
C ASP A 94 -17.77 6.16 26.07
N ALA A 95 -17.06 6.69 27.07
CA ALA A 95 -15.61 6.60 27.14
C ALA A 95 -15.10 5.19 27.52
N ASP A 96 -15.91 4.41 28.24
CA ASP A 96 -15.57 3.03 28.59
C ASP A 96 -15.77 2.08 27.39
N ASN A 97 -16.57 2.51 26.40
CA ASN A 97 -16.84 1.76 25.16
C ASN A 97 -16.78 2.67 23.91
N PRO A 98 -15.60 3.18 23.51
CA PRO A 98 -15.47 4.20 22.46
C PRO A 98 -15.56 3.60 21.04
N ILE A 99 -16.75 3.13 20.67
CA ILE A 99 -17.00 2.46 19.39
C ILE A 99 -16.82 3.39 18.18
N GLU A 100 -16.94 4.70 18.36
CA GLU A 100 -16.85 5.70 17.30
C GLU A 100 -15.41 5.83 16.77
N ILE A 101 -14.42 5.79 17.66
CA ILE A 101 -12.99 5.75 17.28
C ILE A 101 -12.73 4.56 16.36
N LEU A 102 -13.26 3.41 16.78
CA LEU A 102 -13.18 2.15 16.06
C LEU A 102 -13.89 2.19 14.70
N ARG A 103 -15.02 2.90 14.58
CA ARG A 103 -15.71 3.09 13.30
C ARG A 103 -14.90 3.96 12.34
N VAL A 104 -14.29 5.03 12.84
CA VAL A 104 -13.41 5.88 12.03
C VAL A 104 -12.21 5.08 11.54
N VAL A 105 -11.47 4.41 12.42
CA VAL A 105 -10.29 3.64 12.01
C VAL A 105 -10.64 2.54 11.01
N ARG A 106 -11.73 1.79 11.24
CA ARG A 106 -12.14 0.69 10.33
C ARG A 106 -12.67 1.17 8.99
N SER A 107 -13.14 2.41 8.87
CA SER A 107 -13.61 2.94 7.58
C SER A 107 -12.47 3.10 6.55
N PHE A 108 -11.21 3.19 7.01
CA PHE A 108 -10.01 3.19 6.18
C PHE A 108 -9.49 1.79 5.81
N ASP A 109 -10.13 0.71 6.30
CA ASP A 109 -9.71 -0.69 6.08
C ASP A 109 -8.18 -0.89 6.29
N PRO A 110 -7.63 -0.58 7.48
CA PRO A 110 -6.18 -0.59 7.67
C PRO A 110 -5.60 -2.01 7.62
N CYS A 111 -4.61 -2.24 6.74
CA CYS A 111 -3.77 -3.43 6.73
C CYS A 111 -2.42 -3.15 7.41
N LEU A 112 -2.30 -3.42 8.71
CA LEU A 112 -1.08 -3.11 9.47
C LEU A 112 0.14 -3.95 9.05
N ALA A 113 -0.07 -5.20 8.64
CA ALA A 113 1.00 -6.04 8.09
C ALA A 113 1.57 -5.45 6.79
N CYS A 114 0.72 -4.83 5.97
CA CYS A 114 1.15 -4.12 4.77
C CYS A 114 1.98 -2.87 5.15
N ALA A 115 1.51 -2.11 6.13
CA ALA A 115 2.12 -0.84 6.55
C ALA A 115 3.53 -1.01 7.13
N VAL A 116 3.82 -2.13 7.81
CA VAL A 116 5.11 -2.40 8.46
C VAL A 116 5.81 -3.57 7.78
N HIS A 117 6.62 -3.28 6.77
CA HIS A 117 7.41 -4.26 6.00
C HIS A 117 8.93 -4.14 6.27
N LEU A 118 9.30 -3.79 7.51
CA LEU A 118 10.67 -3.44 7.90
C LEU A 118 11.39 -4.46 8.80
N ILE A 119 10.69 -5.51 9.26
CA ILE A 119 11.18 -6.43 10.31
C ILE A 119 11.63 -7.76 9.71
N LYS A 120 12.87 -8.17 10.00
CA LYS A 120 13.37 -9.53 9.72
C LYS A 120 13.02 -10.51 10.85
N PRO A 121 12.97 -11.83 10.60
CA PRO A 121 12.72 -12.84 11.63
C PRO A 121 13.69 -12.81 12.82
N ASN A 122 14.89 -12.24 12.64
CA ASN A 122 15.91 -12.10 13.69
C ASN A 122 15.79 -10.80 14.52
N GLY A 123 14.71 -10.02 14.34
CA GLY A 123 14.46 -8.80 15.12
C GLY A 123 15.29 -7.57 14.74
N GLN A 124 16.11 -7.64 13.68
CA GLN A 124 16.87 -6.48 13.23
C GLN A 124 15.99 -5.50 12.44
N ILE A 125 15.83 -4.29 12.98
CA ILE A 125 15.17 -3.17 12.30
C ILE A 125 16.22 -2.43 11.47
N LYS A 126 16.08 -2.43 10.14
CA LYS A 126 16.91 -1.59 9.28
C LYS A 126 16.33 -0.18 9.21
N LYS A 127 17.17 0.83 9.41
CA LYS A 127 16.84 2.23 9.13
C LYS A 127 17.07 2.49 7.65
N PHE A 128 16.02 2.83 6.92
CA PHE A 128 16.11 3.27 5.53
C PHE A 128 15.58 4.69 5.44
N ARG A 129 16.29 5.53 4.68
CA ARG A 129 15.75 6.82 4.25
C ARG A 129 15.10 6.57 2.89
N VAL A 130 13.78 6.73 2.83
CA VAL A 130 13.08 6.87 1.55
C VAL A 130 13.49 8.26 1.03
N VAL A 131 14.19 8.29 -0.11
CA VAL A 131 14.67 9.52 -0.75
C VAL A 131 13.79 9.83 -1.94
#